data_AF-A0A1A7WY48-F1
#
_entry.id   AF-A0A1A7WY48-F1
#
_cell.length_a   1.000
_cell.length_b   1.000
_cell.length_c   1.000
_cell.angle_alpha   90.00
_cell.angle_beta   90.00
_cell.angle_gamma   90.00
#
_symmetry.space_group_name_H-M   'P 1'
#
loop_
_entity.id
_entity.type
_entity.pdbx_description
1 polymer ?
#
loop_
_entity_poly.entity_id
_entity_poly.type
_entity_poly.pdbx_seq_one_letter_code
_entity_poly.pdbx_strand_id
1 'polypeptide(L)'
;VLGLVQNMSVFQCPNCRHQTHIFGSDGARQLADTLGVSFLGDIPLHLNIRETSDKGQPVVVSCPDSQEVSTLLYATLRYSTLLYATLLYSVLLYCTLRYTALLHSMLLYSVLLYSTLCYSVTLCYATSSTPLYATLLYFSLLL
;
A
#
# COMPACT_ATOMS: atom_id res chain seq x y z
N VAL A 1 -2.48 13.86 -2.57
CA VAL A 1 -2.24 15.04 -1.70
C VAL A 1 -3.01 14.81 -0.41
N LEU A 2 -2.36 14.87 0.76
CA LEU A 2 -3.02 14.60 2.05
C LEU A 2 -3.91 15.75 2.52
N GLY A 3 -3.50 16.96 2.21
CA GLY A 3 -4.20 18.17 2.55
C GLY A 3 -3.29 19.38 2.42
N LEU A 4 -3.83 20.57 2.68
CA LEU A 4 -3.12 21.83 2.64
C LEU A 4 -2.93 22.37 4.06
N VAL A 5 -1.72 22.87 4.32
CA VAL A 5 -1.39 23.63 5.52
C VAL A 5 -1.01 25.03 5.05
N GLN A 6 -1.59 26.06 5.65
CA GLN A 6 -1.23 27.44 5.35
C GLN A 6 -0.07 27.86 6.25
N ASN A 7 1.12 28.03 5.67
CA ASN A 7 2.24 28.60 6.38
C ASN A 7 2.09 30.14 6.45
N MET A 8 2.61 30.75 7.52
CA MET A 8 2.60 32.21 7.73
C MET A 8 1.19 32.83 7.72
N SER A 9 0.21 32.15 8.32
CA SER A 9 -1.21 32.52 8.26
C SER A 9 -1.55 33.85 8.94
N VAL A 10 -0.97 34.11 10.12
CA VAL A 10 -1.22 35.31 10.91
C VAL A 10 0.07 35.75 11.60
N PHE A 11 0.32 37.05 11.62
CA PHE A 11 1.38 37.65 12.42
C PHE A 11 0.78 38.29 13.66
N GLN A 12 1.30 37.95 14.83
CA GLN A 12 0.92 38.60 16.08
C GLN A 12 2.01 39.59 16.48
N CYS A 13 1.64 40.87 16.60
CA CYS A 13 2.57 41.89 17.06
C CYS A 13 2.99 41.61 18.52
N PRO A 14 4.29 41.49 18.82
CA PRO A 14 4.77 41.21 20.19
C PRO A 14 4.50 42.36 21.16
N ASN A 15 4.30 43.59 20.65
CA ASN A 15 4.13 44.78 21.49
C ASN A 15 2.65 45.04 21.86
N CYS A 16 1.74 44.93 20.89
CA CYS A 16 0.31 45.24 21.10
C CYS A 16 -0.64 44.04 21.00
N ARG A 17 -0.11 42.83 20.73
CA ARG A 17 -0.87 41.59 20.49
C ARG A 17 -1.87 41.61 19.34
N HIS A 18 -1.91 42.68 18.55
CA HIS A 18 -2.73 42.77 17.35
C HIS A 18 -2.33 41.65 16.37
N GLN A 19 -3.32 40.95 15.85
CA GLN A 19 -3.15 39.91 14.85
C GLN A 19 -3.44 40.50 13.46
N THR A 20 -2.54 40.26 12.53
CA THR A 20 -2.66 40.76 11.15
C THR A 20 -2.37 39.65 10.16
N HIS A 21 -3.26 39.50 9.18
CA HIS A 21 -3.06 38.60 8.05
C HIS A 21 -2.25 39.32 6.96
N ILE A 22 -0.92 39.28 7.09
CA ILE A 22 0.00 39.97 6.16
C ILE A 22 -0.16 39.45 4.72
N PHE A 23 -0.49 38.16 4.56
CA PHE A 23 -0.61 37.49 3.26
C PHE A 23 -2.06 37.14 2.87
N GLY A 24 -3.05 37.69 3.58
CA GLY A 24 -4.47 37.32 3.44
C GLY A 24 -4.89 36.12 4.31
N SER A 25 -6.19 35.96 4.55
CA SER A 25 -6.72 35.06 5.59
C SER A 25 -7.14 33.68 5.10
N ASP A 26 -7.42 33.47 3.80
CA ASP A 26 -8.16 32.27 3.34
C ASP A 26 -7.65 31.63 2.05
N GLY A 27 -6.49 32.05 1.54
CA GLY A 27 -5.98 31.58 0.24
C GLY A 27 -5.82 30.06 0.17
N ALA A 28 -5.26 29.44 1.22
CA ALA A 28 -5.06 27.98 1.21
C ALA A 28 -6.36 27.21 1.45
N ARG A 29 -7.32 27.77 2.20
CA ARG A 29 -8.62 27.15 2.44
C ARG A 29 -9.47 27.14 1.17
N GLN A 30 -9.56 28.27 0.46
CA GLN A 30 -10.24 28.36 -0.83
C GLN A 30 -9.62 27.44 -1.88
N LEU A 31 -8.28 27.35 -1.89
CA LEU A 31 -7.58 26.41 -2.76
C LEU A 31 -7.85 24.96 -2.37
N ALA A 32 -7.93 24.64 -1.08
CA ALA A 32 -8.27 23.30 -0.60
C ALA A 32 -9.66 22.88 -1.09
N ASP A 33 -10.64 23.79 -0.98
CA ASP A 33 -12.01 23.58 -1.45
C ASP A 33 -12.06 23.39 -2.98
N THR A 34 -11.34 24.24 -3.72
CA THR A 34 -11.26 24.17 -5.19
C THR A 34 -10.65 22.86 -5.68
N LEU A 35 -9.62 22.36 -4.98
CA LEU A 35 -8.93 21.12 -5.31
C LEU A 35 -9.60 19.88 -4.70
N GLY A 36 -10.64 20.05 -3.88
CA GLY A 36 -11.29 18.96 -3.15
C GLY A 36 -10.37 18.23 -2.17
N VAL A 37 -9.36 18.91 -1.62
CA VAL A 37 -8.39 18.34 -0.66
C VAL A 37 -8.66 18.85 0.75
N SER A 38 -8.27 18.08 1.77
CA SER A 38 -8.53 18.48 3.16
C SER A 38 -7.67 19.67 3.60
N PHE A 39 -8.26 20.63 4.32
CA PHE A 39 -7.49 21.68 5.00
C PHE A 39 -7.03 21.17 6.37
N LEU A 40 -5.72 21.17 6.61
CA LEU A 40 -5.10 20.59 7.80
C LEU A 40 -4.87 21.63 8.91
N GLY A 41 -4.79 22.91 8.56
CA GLY A 41 -4.67 23.99 9.54
C GLY A 41 -3.76 25.13 9.10
N ASP A 42 -3.66 26.09 9.99
CA ASP A 42 -2.91 27.32 9.85
C ASP A 42 -1.69 27.32 10.78
N ILE A 43 -0.52 27.69 10.24
CA ILE A 43 0.70 27.88 11.02
C ILE A 43 1.00 29.40 11.06
N PRO A 44 0.93 30.06 12.23
CA PRO A 44 1.19 31.49 12.37
C PRO A 44 2.65 31.84 12.09
N LEU A 45 2.88 33.09 11.69
CA LEU A 45 4.20 33.68 11.55
C LEU A 45 4.72 34.10 12.94
N HIS A 46 5.39 33.17 13.63
CA HIS A 46 5.97 33.42 14.95
C HIS A 46 7.50 33.53 14.88
N LEU A 47 8.06 34.59 15.47
CA LEU A 47 9.51 34.87 15.40
C LEU A 47 10.35 33.72 15.96
N ASN A 48 9.87 33.11 17.06
CA ASN A 48 10.53 31.96 17.68
C ASN A 48 10.70 30.78 16.72
N ILE A 49 9.75 30.50 15.83
CA ILE A 49 9.86 29.38 14.88
C ILE A 49 11.07 29.60 13.97
N ARG A 50 11.24 30.82 13.46
CA ARG A 50 12.39 31.18 12.63
C ARG A 50 13.68 31.12 13.44
N GLU A 51 13.75 31.81 14.57
CA GLU A 51 14.99 31.90 15.34
C GLU A 51 15.48 30.55 15.85
N THR A 52 14.57 29.69 16.34
CA THR A 52 14.97 28.39 16.86
C THR A 52 15.31 27.45 15.71
N SER A 53 14.59 27.51 14.58
CA SER A 53 14.95 26.77 13.37
C SER A 53 16.32 27.17 12.81
N ASP A 54 16.64 28.47 12.77
CA ASP A 54 17.95 28.99 12.34
C ASP A 54 19.08 28.52 13.28
N LYS A 55 18.77 28.32 14.56
CA LYS A 55 19.68 27.73 15.57
C LYS A 55 19.75 26.20 15.51
N GLY A 56 19.07 25.56 14.56
CA GLY A 56 19.01 24.10 14.43
C GLY A 56 18.14 23.41 15.49
N GLN A 57 17.34 24.16 16.23
CA GLN A 57 16.40 23.65 17.24
C GLN A 57 14.96 23.98 16.82
N PRO A 58 14.28 23.13 16.05
CA PRO A 58 12.93 23.41 15.58
C PRO A 58 11.95 23.58 16.76
N VAL A 59 10.85 24.31 16.52
CA VAL A 59 9.85 24.65 17.57
C VAL A 59 9.27 23.43 18.29
N VAL A 60 9.25 22.28 17.62
CA VAL A 60 8.83 20.98 18.18
C VAL A 60 9.73 20.55 19.36
N VAL A 61 11.00 20.94 19.35
CA VAL A 61 11.98 20.62 20.39
C VAL A 61 12.05 21.75 21.43
N SER A 62 12.06 23.00 20.98
CA SER A 62 12.26 24.16 21.86
C SER A 62 10.99 24.56 22.62
N CYS A 63 9.79 24.36 22.05
CA CYS A 63 8.50 24.75 22.63
C CYS A 63 7.39 23.72 22.25
N PRO A 64 7.41 22.51 22.84
CA PRO A 64 6.51 21.41 22.45
C PRO A 64 5.02 21.70 22.71
N ASP A 65 4.68 22.55 23.68
CA ASP A 65 3.29 22.85 24.07
C ASP A 65 2.66 24.00 23.25
N SER A 66 3.34 24.45 22.21
CA SER A 66 2.87 25.56 21.37
C SER A 66 1.80 25.11 20.37
N GLN A 67 0.89 26.02 20.01
CA GLN A 67 -0.23 25.71 19.11
C GLN A 67 0.27 25.26 17.73
N GLU A 68 1.41 25.77 17.28
CA GLU A 68 2.04 25.45 16.00
C GLU A 68 2.51 24.00 15.95
N VAL A 69 3.07 23.50 17.06
CA VAL A 69 3.51 22.11 17.18
C VAL A 69 2.31 21.16 17.11
N SER A 70 1.17 21.52 17.69
CA SER A 70 -0.03 20.67 17.64
C SER A 70 -0.50 20.40 16.20
N THR A 71 -0.48 21.42 15.33
CA THR A 71 -0.88 21.29 13.92
C THR A 71 0.13 20.44 13.13
N LEU A 72 1.43 20.63 13.38
CA LEU A 72 2.49 19.84 12.77
C LEU A 72 2.44 18.37 13.20
N LEU A 73 2.22 18.10 14.48
CA LEU A 73 2.11 16.73 15.00
C LEU A 73 0.89 16.02 14.44
N TYR A 74 -0.26 16.70 14.38
CA TYR A 74 -1.48 16.16 13.77
C TYR A 74 -1.25 15.78 12.30
N ALA A 75 -0.64 16.68 11.52
CA ALA A 75 -0.31 16.41 10.12
C ALA A 75 0.67 15.23 9.98
N THR A 76 1.67 15.14 10.86
CA THR A 76 2.69 14.07 10.86
C THR A 76 2.07 12.70 11.18
N LEU A 77 1.21 12.62 12.20
CA LEU A 77 0.49 11.39 12.57
C LEU A 77 -0.45 10.95 11.44
N ARG A 78 -1.15 11.89 10.82
CA ARG A 78 -2.04 11.59 9.69
C ARG A 78 -1.25 11.10 8.47
N TYR A 79 -0.06 11.65 8.21
CA TYR A 79 0.82 11.16 7.16
C TYR A 79 1.31 9.75 7.44
N SER A 80 1.81 9.48 8.66
CA SER A 80 2.40 8.18 9.01
C SER A 80 1.37 7.05 9.00
N THR A 81 0.16 7.31 9.49
CA THR A 81 -0.96 6.34 9.47
C THR A 81 -1.36 5.95 8.05
N LEU A 82 -1.45 6.92 7.14
CA LEU A 82 -1.76 6.64 5.74
C LEU A 82 -0.62 5.90 5.03
N LEU A 83 0.64 6.30 5.26
CA LEU A 83 1.80 5.58 4.71
C LEU A 83 1.79 4.13 5.19
N TYR A 84 1.61 3.90 6.48
CA TYR A 84 1.51 2.55 7.04
C TYR A 84 0.37 1.74 6.41
N ALA A 85 -0.81 2.33 6.26
CA ALA A 85 -1.94 1.67 5.62
C ALA A 85 -1.65 1.29 4.15
N THR A 86 -1.00 2.18 3.38
CA THR A 86 -0.63 1.89 1.98
C THR A 86 0.39 0.75 1.87
N LEU A 87 1.36 0.70 2.78
CA LEU A 87 2.37 -0.35 2.82
C LEU A 87 1.76 -1.68 3.25
N LEU A 88 0.86 -1.66 4.24
CA LEU A 88 0.14 -2.86 4.67
C LEU A 88 -0.72 -3.44 3.53
N TYR A 89 -1.44 -2.58 2.81
CA TYR A 89 -2.27 -3.01 1.68
C TYR A 89 -1.43 -3.63 0.57
N SER A 90 -0.28 -3.03 0.22
CA SER A 90 0.60 -3.56 -0.82
C SER A 90 1.21 -4.90 -0.45
N VAL A 91 1.60 -5.09 0.82
CA VAL A 91 2.07 -6.38 1.35
C VAL A 91 0.97 -7.44 1.27
N LEU A 92 -0.25 -7.10 1.69
CA LEU A 92 -1.38 -8.03 1.63
C LEU A 92 -1.69 -8.46 0.19
N LEU A 93 -1.72 -7.49 -0.73
CA LEU A 93 -1.92 -7.75 -2.17
C LEU A 93 -0.84 -8.69 -2.71
N TYR A 94 0.43 -8.44 -2.40
CA TYR A 94 1.53 -9.31 -2.81
C TYR A 94 1.39 -10.73 -2.26
N CYS A 95 1.05 -10.88 -0.98
CA CYS A 95 0.82 -12.17 -0.36
C CYS A 95 -0.34 -12.95 -1.01
N THR A 96 -1.46 -12.28 -1.31
CA THR A 96 -2.60 -12.91 -1.99
C THR A 96 -2.27 -13.38 -3.41
N LEU A 97 -1.57 -12.55 -4.19
CA LEU A 97 -1.09 -12.92 -5.53
C LEU A 97 -0.13 -14.11 -5.49
N ARG A 98 0.81 -14.12 -4.55
CA ARG A 98 1.75 -15.24 -4.39
C ARG A 98 1.05 -16.54 -3.97
N TYR A 99 0.10 -16.45 -3.04
CA TYR A 99 -0.67 -17.61 -2.59
C TYR A 99 -1.49 -18.22 -3.73
N THR A 100 -2.19 -17.39 -4.50
CA THR A 100 -2.99 -17.85 -5.65
C THR A 100 -2.12 -18.47 -6.75
N ALA A 101 -0.94 -17.92 -7.03
CA ALA A 101 0.01 -18.51 -7.96
C ALA A 101 0.49 -19.91 -7.52
N LEU A 102 0.81 -20.08 -6.23
CA LEU A 102 1.19 -21.38 -5.68
C LEU A 102 0.03 -22.39 -5.77
N LEU A 103 -1.18 -21.99 -5.40
CA LEU A 103 -2.37 -22.84 -5.50
C LEU A 103 -2.61 -23.31 -6.94
N HIS A 104 -2.48 -22.40 -7.91
CA HIS A 104 -2.62 -22.72 -9.32
C HIS A 104 -1.54 -23.73 -9.78
N SER A 105 -0.29 -23.53 -9.36
CA SER A 105 0.80 -24.47 -9.68
C SER A 105 0.57 -25.88 -9.11
N MET A 106 0.04 -25.98 -7.89
CA MET A 106 -0.30 -27.26 -7.26
C MET A 106 -1.42 -28.00 -8.00
N LEU A 107 -2.42 -27.26 -8.49
CA LEU A 107 -3.52 -27.82 -9.27
C LEU A 107 -3.07 -28.29 -10.66
N LEU A 108 -2.19 -27.55 -11.34
CA LEU A 108 -1.59 -28.00 -12.60
C LEU A 108 -0.77 -29.28 -12.42
N TYR A 109 0.02 -29.35 -11.34
CA TYR A 109 0.80 -30.55 -11.03
C TYR A 109 -0.09 -31.77 -10.77
N SER A 110 -1.18 -31.61 -10.03
CA SER A 110 -2.11 -32.72 -9.76
C SER A 110 -2.83 -33.20 -11.02
N VAL A 111 -3.23 -32.29 -11.92
CA VAL A 111 -3.82 -32.65 -13.21
C VAL A 111 -2.83 -33.42 -14.08
N LEU A 112 -1.57 -32.98 -14.14
CA LEU A 112 -0.53 -33.68 -14.89
C LEU A 112 -0.31 -35.09 -14.33
N LEU A 113 -0.19 -35.24 -13.01
CA LEU A 113 -0.01 -36.54 -12.36
C LEU A 113 -1.20 -37.48 -12.62
N TYR A 114 -2.43 -36.96 -12.58
CA TYR A 114 -3.61 -37.75 -12.90
C TYR A 114 -3.57 -38.22 -14.37
N SER A 115 -3.21 -37.34 -15.30
CA SER A 115 -3.13 -37.68 -16.72
C SER A 115 -2.07 -38.75 -17.02
N THR A 116 -0.91 -38.68 -16.36
CA THR A 116 0.17 -39.68 -16.54
C THR A 116 -0.23 -41.04 -15.97
N LEU A 117 -0.96 -41.08 -14.85
CA LEU A 117 -1.51 -42.31 -14.28
C LEU A 117 -2.57 -42.93 -15.21
N CYS A 118 -3.48 -42.13 -15.77
CA CYS A 118 -4.46 -42.63 -16.74
C CYS A 118 -3.77 -43.23 -17.97
N TYR A 119 -2.76 -42.54 -18.52
CA TYR A 119 -2.01 -43.02 -19.67
C TYR A 119 -1.28 -44.33 -19.36
N SER A 120 -0.62 -44.44 -18.20
CA SER A 120 0.10 -45.65 -17.81
C SER A 120 -0.83 -46.85 -17.65
N VAL A 121 -2.03 -46.68 -17.06
CA VAL A 121 -3.05 -47.73 -16.96
C VAL A 121 -3.51 -48.19 -18.35
N THR A 122 -3.81 -47.26 -19.27
CA THR A 122 -4.20 -47.62 -20.64
C THR A 122 -3.11 -48.37 -21.38
N LEU A 123 -1.84 -47.98 -21.20
CA LEU A 123 -0.69 -48.65 -21.81
C LEU A 123 -0.53 -50.08 -21.26
N CYS A 124 -0.65 -50.29 -19.94
CA CYS A 124 -0.61 -51.61 -19.33
C CYS A 124 -1.76 -52.53 -19.81
N TYR A 125 -2.95 -51.98 -20.00
CA TYR A 125 -4.07 -52.74 -20.56
C TYR A 125 -3.83 -53.15 -22.02
N ALA A 126 -3.26 -52.27 -22.84
CA ALA A 126 -2.89 -52.57 -24.22
C ALA A 126 -1.77 -53.63 -24.32
N THR A 127 -0.76 -53.59 -23.44
CA THR A 127 0.35 -54.57 -23.46
C THR A 127 -0.03 -55.93 -22.88
N SER A 128 -1.02 -56.02 -22.00
CA SER A 128 -1.51 -57.30 -21.46
C SER A 128 -2.51 -58.01 -22.38
N SER A 129 -3.30 -57.26 -23.15
CA SER A 129 -4.28 -57.81 -24.12
C SER A 129 -3.66 -58.31 -25.42
N THR A 130 -2.54 -57.70 -25.86
CA THR A 130 -1.83 -58.07 -27.10
C THR A 130 -1.24 -59.50 -27.13
N PRO A 131 -0.58 -60.04 -26.07
CA PRO A 131 -0.05 -61.41 -26.11
C PRO A 131 -1.17 -62.46 -26.08
N LEU A 132 -2.29 -62.20 -25.41
CA LEU A 132 -3.46 -63.09 -25.37
C LEU A 132 -4.16 -63.17 -26.73
N TYR A 133 -4.30 -62.04 -27.41
CA TYR A 133 -4.87 -62.00 -28.77
C TYR A 133 -3.94 -62.65 -29.80
N ALA A 134 -2.62 -62.41 -29.69
CA ALA A 134 -1.62 -63.01 -30.57
C ALA A 134 -1.51 -64.54 -30.39
N THR A 135 -1.59 -65.03 -29.15
CA THR A 135 -1.56 -66.47 -28.84
C THR A 135 -2.84 -67.19 -29.29
N LEU A 136 -4.02 -66.57 -29.13
CA LEU A 136 -5.28 -67.09 -29.66
C LEU A 136 -5.30 -67.14 -31.20
N LEU A 137 -4.81 -66.10 -31.89
CA LEU A 137 -4.69 -66.10 -33.35
C LEU A 137 -3.74 -67.19 -33.84
N TYR A 138 -2.58 -67.35 -33.19
CA TYR A 138 -1.63 -68.41 -33.51
C TYR A 138 -2.25 -69.80 -33.35
N PHE A 139 -3.01 -70.05 -32.27
CA PHE A 139 -3.71 -71.31 -32.06
C PHE A 139 -4.84 -71.55 -33.08
N SER A 140 -5.54 -70.51 -33.54
CA SER A 140 -6.60 -70.61 -34.56
C SER A 140 -6.08 -70.84 -35.99
N LEU A 141 -4.81 -70.48 -36.27
CA LEU A 141 -4.14 -70.71 -37.55
C LEU A 141 -3.47 -72.10 -37.64
N LEU A 142 -3.32 -72.79 -36.50
CA LEU A 142 -2.71 -74.12 -36.37
C LEU A 142 -3.74 -75.27 -36.30
N LEU A 143 -5.03 -74.95 -36.40
CA LEU A 143 -6.18 -75.86 -36.37
C LEU A 143 -6.91 -75.80 -37.72
#